data_AF-A0A9P6V9I9-F1
#
_entry.id   AF-A0A9P6V9I9-F1
#
_cell.length_a   1.000
_cell.length_b   1.000
_cell.length_c   1.000
_cell.angle_alpha   90.00
_cell.angle_beta   90.00
_cell.angle_gamma   90.00
#
_symmetry.space_group_name_H-M   'P 1'
#
loop_
_entity.id
_entity.type
_entity.pdbx_description
1 polymer ?
#
loop_
_entity_poly.entity_id
_entity_poly.type
_entity_poly.pdbx_seq_one_letter_code
_entity_poly.pdbx_strand_id
1 'polypeptide(L)'
;MSGKKVQIAQGGMRGEAKKTKVVFKNVLDTPFNIKWPEVTSDNNTIVLDTVCEMVKPMRDYHNIRSKQDAKPVKKSKKSAEKEAARSASSKPSTALATTTEPLSGSIAAELTSTPPPVILKSTILGINAITKALERSIQDLAAHPPPTAIIICKGDLIPSHLYAHLGPMIAMLPGVLLFPLLKGSERRLSEAVGLPAVGALAIRSTEGSREAEDLVMLLRGMVEPMTASWLPKVTPRPVAKGKTSSQPAAAAAESTASAETTGAGSESEPALAPATGPSTENSSKVTAKQKEFIPTNIKTIQTTMPIVVKTPKVTPVAGSNNNNKGKGQQQQPQQQQAKNQQQQQPKQQQNKGQSQNQNPKQKQQQQQQQADNQGKNKKPPVDNLDSDRGQGKKAKSN
;
A
#
# COMPACT_ATOMS: atom_id res chain seq x y z
N MET A 1 12.32 61.80 -17.98
CA MET A 1 12.28 60.51 -18.72
C MET A 1 10.88 59.93 -18.57
N SER A 2 10.22 59.47 -19.64
CA SER A 2 8.81 59.05 -19.60
C SER A 2 8.65 57.54 -19.78
N GLY A 3 8.07 56.85 -18.80
CA GLY A 3 7.89 55.40 -18.79
C GLY A 3 6.65 54.96 -19.56
N LYS A 4 6.82 54.46 -20.79
CA LYS A 4 5.73 53.92 -21.61
C LYS A 4 5.13 52.65 -20.98
N LYS A 5 3.91 52.75 -20.45
CA LYS A 5 3.20 51.65 -19.79
C LYS A 5 2.56 50.71 -20.83
N VAL A 6 3.16 49.55 -21.08
CA VAL A 6 2.65 48.57 -22.04
C VAL A 6 1.36 47.92 -21.52
N GLN A 7 0.25 48.12 -22.22
CA GLN A 7 -0.99 47.39 -21.97
C GLN A 7 -0.94 46.03 -22.66
N ILE A 8 -0.85 44.96 -21.89
CA ILE A 8 -1.03 43.59 -22.40
C ILE A 8 -2.53 43.33 -22.49
N ALA A 9 -3.06 43.30 -23.72
CA ALA A 9 -4.45 42.99 -23.95
C ALA A 9 -4.74 41.52 -23.60
N GLN A 10 -5.40 41.28 -22.46
CA GLN A 10 -5.99 39.97 -22.17
C GLN A 10 -7.16 39.73 -23.12
N GLY A 11 -6.88 39.09 -24.25
CA GLY A 11 -7.86 38.59 -25.22
C GLY A 11 -8.73 37.50 -24.61
N GLY A 12 -9.64 37.89 -23.74
CA GLY A 12 -10.48 36.98 -22.97
C GLY A 12 -11.47 36.25 -23.87
N MET A 13 -11.11 35.03 -24.29
CA MET A 13 -12.07 34.00 -24.72
C MET A 13 -12.95 33.56 -23.54
N ARG A 14 -13.69 34.50 -22.95
CA ARG A 14 -14.68 34.27 -21.89
C ARG A 14 -15.96 33.73 -22.53
N GLY A 15 -15.81 32.57 -23.18
CA GLY A 15 -16.88 31.90 -23.90
C GLY A 15 -18.09 31.70 -23.00
N GLU A 16 -19.26 31.87 -23.59
CA GLU A 16 -20.54 31.86 -22.88
C GLU A 16 -20.63 30.66 -21.92
N ALA A 17 -20.95 30.94 -20.64
CA ALA A 17 -21.06 29.91 -19.63
C ALA A 17 -22.18 28.94 -20.02
N LYS A 18 -21.81 27.81 -20.64
CA LYS A 18 -22.72 26.78 -21.15
C LYS A 18 -23.66 26.36 -20.03
N LYS A 19 -24.92 26.80 -20.11
CA LYS A 19 -25.93 26.60 -19.07
C LYS A 19 -26.00 25.10 -18.74
N THR A 20 -25.66 24.70 -17.52
CA THR A 20 -25.73 23.28 -17.11
C THR A 20 -27.00 23.02 -16.31
N LYS A 21 -27.72 21.94 -16.64
CA LYS A 21 -28.79 21.43 -15.78
C LYS A 21 -28.20 20.46 -14.77
N VAL A 22 -28.60 20.58 -13.51
CA VAL A 22 -28.36 19.55 -12.48
C VAL A 22 -29.24 18.34 -12.79
N VAL A 23 -28.63 17.17 -12.87
CA VAL A 23 -29.26 15.88 -13.14
C VAL A 23 -28.82 14.88 -12.08
N PHE A 24 -29.79 14.45 -11.27
CA PHE A 24 -29.62 13.41 -10.28
C PHE A 24 -29.65 12.03 -10.95
N LYS A 25 -28.72 11.15 -10.58
CA LYS A 25 -28.63 9.78 -11.07
C LYS A 25 -28.62 8.80 -9.91
N ASN A 26 -29.54 7.86 -9.93
CA ASN A 26 -29.58 6.77 -8.94
C ASN A 26 -28.47 5.77 -9.28
N VAL A 27 -27.66 5.43 -8.28
CA VAL A 27 -26.56 4.48 -8.36
C VAL A 27 -26.71 3.48 -7.23
N LEU A 28 -26.64 2.19 -7.57
CA LEU A 28 -26.64 1.12 -6.58
C LEU A 28 -25.30 1.17 -5.83
N ASP A 29 -25.36 1.36 -4.52
CA ASP A 29 -24.20 1.21 -3.65
C ASP A 29 -24.05 -0.26 -3.25
N THR A 30 -22.82 -0.71 -3.02
CA THR A 30 -22.58 -2.07 -2.56
C THR A 30 -22.92 -2.18 -1.07
N PRO A 31 -23.87 -3.03 -0.65
CA PRO A 31 -24.15 -3.22 0.77
C PRO A 31 -23.05 -4.06 1.45
N PHE A 32 -22.17 -4.68 0.67
CA PHE A 32 -21.05 -5.52 1.12
C PHE A 32 -19.82 -4.71 1.60
N ASN A 33 -20.03 -3.44 1.96
CA ASN A 33 -19.00 -2.57 2.52
C ASN A 33 -18.69 -2.98 3.98
N ILE A 34 -17.59 -3.70 4.19
CA ILE A 34 -17.12 -4.07 5.54
C ILE A 34 -16.63 -2.81 6.26
N LYS A 35 -17.20 -2.54 7.43
CA LYS A 35 -16.73 -1.46 8.31
C LYS A 35 -15.34 -1.80 8.83
N TRP A 36 -14.44 -0.83 8.73
CA TRP A 36 -13.15 -0.89 9.41
C TRP A 36 -13.36 -0.49 10.87
N PRO A 37 -12.62 -1.09 11.83
CA PRO A 37 -12.72 -0.66 13.22
C PRO A 37 -12.29 0.80 13.36
N GLU A 38 -12.94 1.49 14.28
CA GLU A 38 -12.67 2.89 14.62
C GLU A 38 -11.66 2.93 15.78
N VAL A 39 -10.69 3.84 15.70
CA VAL A 39 -9.52 3.87 16.58
C VAL A 39 -9.37 5.28 17.16
N THR A 40 -9.27 5.38 18.49
CA THR A 40 -9.05 6.66 19.19
C THR A 40 -7.61 7.14 19.00
N SER A 41 -7.38 8.45 19.14
CA SER A 41 -6.03 9.03 19.00
C SER A 41 -5.03 8.44 20.00
N ASP A 42 -5.51 8.11 21.20
CA ASP A 42 -4.69 7.59 22.29
C ASP A 42 -4.30 6.12 22.01
N ASN A 43 -5.27 5.27 21.65
CA ASN A 43 -5.02 3.88 21.24
C ASN A 43 -4.08 3.82 20.02
N ASN A 44 -4.28 4.71 19.04
CA ASN A 44 -3.37 4.83 17.89
C ASN A 44 -1.94 5.14 18.33
N THR A 45 -1.75 6.06 19.27
CA THR A 45 -0.43 6.46 19.75
C THR A 45 0.25 5.33 20.52
N ILE A 46 -0.46 4.71 21.48
CA ILE A 46 0.04 3.57 22.28
C ILE A 46 0.44 2.38 21.38
N VAL A 47 -0.40 2.02 20.40
CA VAL A 47 -0.10 0.92 19.47
C VAL A 47 1.06 1.28 18.54
N LEU A 48 1.08 2.50 17.99
CA LEU A 48 2.18 2.94 17.12
C LEU A 48 3.52 2.96 17.86
N ASP A 49 3.55 3.41 19.11
CA ASP A 49 4.76 3.46 19.93
C ASP A 49 5.25 2.04 20.26
N THR A 50 4.37 1.15 20.74
CA THR A 50 4.68 -0.28 20.98
C THR A 50 5.20 -0.97 19.72
N VAL A 51 4.58 -0.73 18.56
CA VAL A 51 5.02 -1.27 17.27
C VAL A 51 6.40 -0.71 16.89
N CYS A 52 6.63 0.58 17.08
CA CYS A 52 7.91 1.22 16.77
C CYS A 52 9.05 0.66 17.65
N GLU A 53 8.83 0.44 18.95
CA GLU A 53 9.79 -0.22 19.83
C GLU A 53 10.11 -1.65 19.35
N MET A 54 9.07 -2.47 19.09
CA MET A 54 9.19 -3.86 18.65
C MET A 54 10.02 -4.01 17.36
N VAL A 55 9.93 -3.06 16.41
CA VAL A 55 10.63 -3.15 15.12
C VAL A 55 12.02 -2.48 15.08
N LYS A 56 12.46 -1.77 16.13
CA LYS A 56 13.81 -1.15 16.19
C LYS A 56 14.95 -2.11 15.81
N PRO A 57 14.98 -3.38 16.26
CA PRO A 57 16.04 -4.33 15.86
C PRO A 57 16.12 -4.56 14.34
N MET A 58 15.01 -4.41 13.62
CA MET A 58 14.97 -4.55 12.15
C MET A 58 15.75 -3.42 11.47
N ARG A 59 15.60 -2.18 11.94
CA ARG A 59 16.33 -1.01 11.42
C ARG A 59 17.83 -1.18 11.56
N ASP A 60 18.28 -1.66 12.72
CA ASP A 60 19.71 -1.74 13.00
C ASP A 60 20.34 -2.90 12.20
N TYR A 61 19.61 -4.00 12.00
CA TYR A 61 19.95 -5.05 11.01
C TYR A 61 19.99 -4.51 9.57
N HIS A 62 18.98 -3.75 9.12
CA HIS A 62 18.97 -3.12 7.80
C HIS A 62 20.14 -2.14 7.60
N ASN A 63 20.49 -1.37 8.63
CA ASN A 63 21.62 -0.43 8.62
C ASN A 63 22.97 -1.16 8.48
N ILE A 64 23.17 -2.26 9.20
CA ILE A 64 24.39 -3.08 9.11
C ILE A 64 24.49 -3.70 7.71
N ARG A 65 23.40 -4.33 7.23
CA ARG A 65 23.35 -4.95 5.90
C ARG A 65 23.58 -3.94 4.78
N SER A 66 22.91 -2.80 4.82
CA SER A 66 23.09 -1.71 3.83
C SER A 66 24.55 -1.24 3.76
N LYS A 67 25.23 -1.13 4.91
CA LYS A 67 26.67 -0.81 4.96
C LYS A 67 27.57 -1.93 4.44
N GLN A 68 27.15 -3.20 4.47
CA GLN A 68 27.87 -4.32 3.86
C GLN A 68 27.68 -4.32 2.34
N ASP A 69 26.43 -4.26 1.88
CA ASP A 69 26.06 -4.22 0.45
C ASP A 69 26.63 -2.97 -0.26
N ALA A 70 26.75 -1.83 0.44
CA ALA A 70 27.32 -0.59 -0.07
C ALA A 70 28.86 -0.54 -0.05
N LYS A 71 29.58 -1.55 0.47
CA LYS A 71 31.04 -1.62 0.28
C LYS A 71 31.30 -1.82 -1.21
N PRO A 72 31.93 -0.86 -1.92
CA PRO A 72 32.17 -1.04 -3.34
C PRO A 72 33.09 -2.26 -3.50
N VAL A 73 32.58 -3.32 -4.15
CA VAL A 73 33.40 -4.44 -4.61
C VAL A 73 34.54 -3.81 -5.39
N LYS A 74 35.75 -3.85 -4.82
CA LYS A 74 36.93 -3.19 -5.38
C LYS A 74 37.25 -3.84 -6.72
N LYS A 75 36.63 -3.35 -7.80
CA LYS A 75 36.92 -3.74 -9.17
C LYS A 75 38.42 -3.57 -9.36
N SER A 76 39.11 -4.70 -9.39
CA SER A 76 40.56 -4.75 -9.39
C SER A 76 41.07 -4.01 -10.62
N LYS A 77 42.18 -3.26 -10.48
CA LYS A 77 42.81 -2.50 -11.56
C LYS A 77 43.47 -3.45 -12.58
N LYS A 78 42.69 -4.30 -13.26
CA LYS A 78 43.14 -5.30 -14.23
C LYS A 78 42.72 -4.98 -15.68
N SER A 79 42.59 -3.68 -15.98
CA SER A 79 42.32 -3.15 -17.32
C SER A 79 43.08 -1.84 -17.58
N ALA A 80 44.27 -1.69 -16.98
CA ALA A 80 45.13 -0.50 -17.11
C ALA A 80 46.27 -0.70 -18.14
N GLU A 81 46.24 -1.79 -18.92
CA GLU A 81 47.37 -2.27 -19.72
C GLU A 81 46.97 -2.56 -21.19
N LYS A 82 45.94 -1.87 -21.72
CA LYS A 82 45.57 -2.02 -23.15
C LYS A 82 44.99 -0.78 -23.85
N GLU A 83 45.35 0.42 -23.40
CA GLU A 83 45.00 1.66 -24.13
C GLU A 83 46.14 2.69 -24.18
N ALA A 84 47.40 2.23 -24.08
CA ALA A 84 48.60 3.06 -24.24
C ALA A 84 48.89 3.44 -25.71
N ALA A 85 47.87 3.82 -26.49
CA ALA A 85 48.01 4.02 -27.93
C ALA A 85 46.99 4.97 -28.61
N ARG A 86 46.70 6.17 -28.06
CA ARG A 86 46.56 7.41 -28.89
C ARG A 86 46.34 8.73 -28.12
N SER A 87 46.93 9.77 -28.71
CA SER A 87 46.63 11.21 -28.60
C SER A 87 46.76 11.91 -27.24
N ALA A 88 47.86 12.65 -27.08
CA ALA A 88 47.99 13.72 -26.10
C ALA A 88 47.21 14.99 -26.50
N SER A 89 46.90 15.87 -25.54
CA SER A 89 47.32 17.28 -25.56
C SER A 89 46.72 18.12 -24.41
N SER A 90 47.58 18.73 -23.57
CA SER A 90 47.34 19.97 -22.78
C SER A 90 46.24 19.97 -21.68
N LYS A 91 46.29 20.75 -20.58
CA LYS A 91 47.31 21.61 -19.92
C LYS A 91 46.97 21.70 -18.38
N PRO A 92 47.66 22.45 -17.49
CA PRO A 92 47.98 21.92 -16.15
C PRO A 92 47.36 22.65 -14.93
N SER A 93 47.46 21.94 -13.79
CA SER A 93 47.85 22.39 -12.43
C SER A 93 47.53 23.80 -11.91
N THR A 94 46.92 23.86 -10.72
CA THR A 94 47.39 24.70 -9.60
C THR A 94 47.06 23.95 -8.28
N ALA A 95 47.84 24.15 -7.21
CA ALA A 95 47.74 23.37 -5.97
C ALA A 95 47.82 24.26 -4.71
N LEU A 96 47.20 23.79 -3.61
CA LEU A 96 47.55 23.94 -2.18
C LEU A 96 46.46 23.16 -1.40
N ALA A 97 46.70 22.10 -0.62
CA ALA A 97 47.66 21.88 0.47
C ALA A 97 47.26 22.56 1.80
N THR A 98 46.47 21.85 2.61
CA THR A 98 46.40 21.98 4.07
C THR A 98 46.36 20.58 4.67
N THR A 99 47.39 20.20 5.41
CA THR A 99 47.48 18.89 6.08
C THR A 99 47.08 19.03 7.54
N THR A 100 45.99 18.37 7.94
CA THR A 100 45.62 18.17 9.35
C THR A 100 45.17 16.74 9.54
N GLU A 101 46.03 15.94 10.19
CA GLU A 101 45.74 14.59 10.67
C GLU A 101 44.62 14.60 11.72
N PRO A 102 43.63 13.71 11.61
CA PRO A 102 43.04 13.06 12.77
C PRO A 102 43.52 11.60 12.80
N LEU A 103 44.21 11.23 13.88
CA LEU A 103 44.77 9.88 14.11
C LEU A 103 43.73 8.80 13.84
N SER A 104 43.83 8.14 12.69
CA SER A 104 42.90 7.10 12.25
C SER A 104 43.18 5.80 13.01
N GLY A 105 42.72 5.74 14.25
CA GLY A 105 42.78 4.56 15.12
C GLY A 105 42.06 3.38 14.48
N SER A 106 42.80 2.60 13.69
CA SER A 106 42.32 1.44 12.95
C SER A 106 42.11 0.24 13.87
N ILE A 107 41.19 0.39 14.84
CA ILE A 107 40.54 -0.74 15.48
C ILE A 107 39.80 -1.47 14.35
N ALA A 108 40.41 -2.55 13.84
CA ALA A 108 39.85 -3.40 12.81
C ALA A 108 38.72 -4.24 13.43
N ALA A 109 37.64 -3.55 13.83
CA ALA A 109 36.51 -4.11 14.54
C ALA A 109 35.97 -5.31 13.75
N GLU A 110 36.04 -6.47 14.39
CA GLU A 110 35.65 -7.75 13.82
C GLU A 110 34.18 -7.65 13.38
N LEU A 111 33.96 -7.60 12.06
CA LEU A 111 32.63 -7.49 11.46
C LEU A 111 31.91 -8.85 11.52
N THR A 112 31.71 -9.32 12.75
CA THR A 112 30.87 -10.46 13.07
C THR A 112 29.49 -10.22 12.46
N SER A 113 29.02 -11.21 11.70
CA SER A 113 27.73 -11.11 11.00
C SER A 113 26.60 -11.21 12.02
N THR A 114 26.14 -10.06 12.51
CA THR A 114 25.01 -9.97 13.46
C THR A 114 23.84 -10.82 12.96
N PRO A 115 23.37 -11.83 13.74
CA PRO A 115 22.32 -12.73 13.28
C PRO A 115 21.02 -11.95 13.00
N PRO A 116 20.21 -12.38 12.02
CA PRO A 116 18.96 -11.71 11.70
C PRO A 116 18.01 -11.77 12.92
N PRO A 117 17.43 -10.64 13.35
CA PRO A 117 16.62 -10.58 14.57
C PRO A 117 15.33 -11.40 14.40
N VAL A 118 14.89 -12.06 15.47
CA VAL A 118 13.76 -13.03 15.43
C VAL A 118 12.50 -12.41 14.84
N ILE A 119 12.20 -11.16 15.21
CA ILE A 119 11.06 -10.37 14.72
C ILE A 119 10.99 -10.25 13.18
N LEU A 120 12.11 -10.38 12.47
CA LEU A 120 12.15 -10.34 10.99
C LEU A 120 11.52 -11.59 10.36
N LYS A 121 11.43 -12.71 11.08
CA LYS A 121 10.77 -13.95 10.63
C LYS A 121 9.26 -13.94 10.88
N SER A 122 8.80 -13.27 11.93
CA SER A 122 7.39 -13.18 12.31
C SER A 122 6.64 -12.02 11.65
N THR A 123 7.37 -11.00 11.15
CA THR A 123 6.78 -9.84 10.47
C THR A 123 6.68 -9.98 8.95
N ILE A 124 5.68 -9.33 8.35
CA ILE A 124 5.48 -9.22 6.89
C ILE A 124 5.28 -7.76 6.55
N LEU A 125 6.14 -7.20 5.71
CA LEU A 125 6.12 -5.77 5.36
C LEU A 125 5.51 -5.54 3.97
N GLY A 126 4.61 -4.56 3.88
CA GLY A 126 4.03 -4.07 2.63
C GLY A 126 2.79 -4.83 2.14
N ILE A 127 1.83 -4.06 1.60
CA ILE A 127 0.49 -4.50 1.16
C ILE A 127 0.56 -5.74 0.26
N ASN A 128 1.47 -5.79 -0.72
CA ASN A 128 1.56 -6.88 -1.68
C ASN A 128 2.05 -8.20 -1.04
N ALA A 129 2.87 -8.14 0.00
CA ALA A 129 3.33 -9.33 0.73
C ALA A 129 2.23 -9.84 1.69
N ILE A 130 1.54 -8.91 2.35
CA ILE A 130 0.40 -9.21 3.22
C ILE A 130 -0.77 -9.81 2.42
N THR A 131 -1.09 -9.26 1.24
CA THR A 131 -2.11 -9.79 0.32
C THR A 131 -1.77 -11.24 -0.07
N LYS A 132 -0.53 -11.51 -0.52
CA LYS A 132 -0.07 -12.87 -0.85
C LYS A 132 -0.06 -13.84 0.33
N ALA A 133 0.15 -13.36 1.55
CA ALA A 133 0.05 -14.17 2.75
C ALA A 133 -1.41 -14.55 3.07
N LEU A 134 -2.33 -13.58 2.95
CA LEU A 134 -3.76 -13.81 3.12
C LEU A 134 -4.34 -14.74 2.04
N GLU A 135 -3.98 -14.54 0.76
CA GLU A 135 -4.36 -15.43 -0.36
C GLU A 135 -4.00 -16.88 -0.06
N ARG A 136 -2.76 -17.12 0.42
CA ARG A 136 -2.26 -18.44 0.79
C ARG A 136 -3.03 -19.05 1.96
N SER A 137 -3.32 -18.29 3.02
CA SER A 137 -4.11 -18.75 4.16
C SER A 137 -5.58 -19.00 3.83
N ILE A 138 -6.13 -18.33 2.82
CA ILE A 138 -7.49 -18.57 2.30
C ILE A 138 -7.52 -19.86 1.46
N GLN A 139 -6.45 -20.16 0.72
CA GLN A 139 -6.32 -21.37 -0.10
C GLN A 139 -6.03 -22.63 0.73
N ASP A 140 -5.08 -22.56 1.67
CA ASP A 140 -4.73 -23.65 2.59
C ASP A 140 -4.37 -23.10 3.98
N LEU A 141 -5.38 -23.05 4.85
CA LEU A 141 -5.24 -22.58 6.23
C LEU A 141 -4.36 -23.50 7.09
N ALA A 142 -4.14 -24.76 6.68
CA ALA A 142 -3.33 -25.73 7.42
C ALA A 142 -1.84 -25.65 7.04
N ALA A 143 -1.53 -25.53 5.74
CA ALA A 143 -0.16 -25.31 5.28
C ALA A 143 0.34 -23.88 5.54
N HIS A 144 -0.57 -22.90 5.56
CA HIS A 144 -0.24 -21.48 5.64
C HIS A 144 -1.09 -20.77 6.72
N PRO A 145 -0.69 -20.84 8.01
CA PRO A 145 -1.40 -20.13 9.07
C PRO A 145 -1.46 -18.63 8.78
N PRO A 146 -2.58 -17.93 9.13
CA PRO A 146 -2.75 -16.52 8.84
C PRO A 146 -1.86 -15.65 9.74
N PRO A 147 -1.57 -14.39 9.35
CA PRO A 147 -1.06 -13.41 10.29
C PRO A 147 -2.10 -13.18 11.40
N THR A 148 -1.64 -13.04 12.64
CA THR A 148 -2.49 -12.86 13.83
C THR A 148 -2.99 -11.41 13.94
N ALA A 149 -2.16 -10.45 13.52
CA ALA A 149 -2.53 -9.04 13.43
C ALA A 149 -2.01 -8.40 12.15
N ILE A 150 -2.77 -7.43 11.63
CA ILE A 150 -2.42 -6.60 10.48
C ILE A 150 -2.61 -5.14 10.86
N ILE A 151 -1.60 -4.32 10.61
CA ILE A 151 -1.52 -2.91 10.97
C ILE A 151 -1.30 -2.10 9.70
N ILE A 152 -2.13 -1.10 9.43
CA ILE A 152 -2.17 -0.38 8.14
C ILE A 152 -2.24 1.12 8.35
N CYS A 153 -1.38 1.89 7.67
CA CYS A 153 -1.36 3.35 7.69
C CYS A 153 -2.49 3.96 6.84
N LYS A 154 -3.74 3.65 7.22
CA LYS A 154 -4.98 4.04 6.53
C LYS A 154 -5.09 5.55 6.33
N GLY A 155 -4.55 6.35 7.25
CA GLY A 155 -4.53 7.82 7.14
C GLY A 155 -3.50 8.40 6.16
N ASP A 156 -2.50 7.61 5.74
CA ASP A 156 -1.43 8.04 4.83
C ASP A 156 -1.58 7.45 3.41
N LEU A 157 -2.11 6.23 3.30
CA LEU A 157 -2.28 5.52 2.03
C LEU A 157 -3.36 6.13 1.13
N ILE A 158 -2.94 6.71 0.00
CA ILE A 158 -3.83 7.26 -1.03
C ILE A 158 -3.43 6.67 -2.40
N PRO A 159 -4.35 6.12 -3.22
CA PRO A 159 -5.80 6.00 -3.00
C PRO A 159 -6.20 4.80 -2.13
N SER A 160 -7.39 4.87 -1.51
CA SER A 160 -7.96 3.81 -0.66
C SER A 160 -8.12 2.44 -1.34
N HIS A 161 -8.25 2.42 -2.66
CA HIS A 161 -8.28 1.20 -3.47
C HIS A 161 -7.03 0.32 -3.29
N LEU A 162 -5.92 0.85 -2.78
CA LEU A 162 -4.71 0.08 -2.47
C LEU A 162 -4.87 -0.89 -1.30
N TYR A 163 -5.85 -0.67 -0.41
CA TYR A 163 -6.06 -1.50 0.78
C TYR A 163 -7.51 -1.97 0.98
N ALA A 164 -8.45 -1.49 0.17
CA ALA A 164 -9.88 -1.79 0.30
C ALA A 164 -10.22 -3.30 0.23
N HIS A 165 -9.43 -4.09 -0.52
CA HIS A 165 -9.59 -5.53 -0.65
C HIS A 165 -9.20 -6.33 0.60
N LEU A 166 -8.39 -5.76 1.50
CA LEU A 166 -7.89 -6.46 2.67
C LEU A 166 -9.00 -6.74 3.70
N GLY A 167 -10.00 -5.86 3.83
CA GLY A 167 -11.13 -6.07 4.74
C GLY A 167 -11.89 -7.39 4.46
N PRO A 168 -12.37 -7.62 3.22
CA PRO A 168 -12.92 -8.90 2.80
C PRO A 168 -11.99 -10.10 3.08
N MET A 169 -10.71 -10.01 2.70
CA MET A 169 -9.76 -11.13 2.90
C MET A 169 -9.55 -11.48 4.38
N ILE A 170 -9.52 -10.47 5.25
CA ILE A 170 -9.40 -10.64 6.70
C ILE A 170 -10.68 -11.24 7.26
N ALA A 171 -11.86 -10.78 6.84
CA ALA A 171 -13.15 -11.31 7.27
C ALA A 171 -13.41 -12.79 6.86
N MET A 172 -12.69 -13.32 5.87
CA MET A 172 -12.71 -14.74 5.52
C MET A 172 -11.97 -15.63 6.53
N LEU A 173 -11.00 -15.07 7.27
CA LEU A 173 -10.03 -15.81 8.07
C LEU A 173 -10.35 -15.69 9.58
N PRO A 174 -10.32 -16.81 10.34
CA PRO A 174 -10.60 -16.76 11.77
C PRO A 174 -9.47 -16.07 12.55
N GLY A 175 -9.84 -15.16 13.46
CA GLY A 175 -8.93 -14.62 14.48
C GLY A 175 -7.93 -13.56 14.02
N VAL A 176 -8.00 -13.09 12.78
CA VAL A 176 -7.11 -12.05 12.24
C VAL A 176 -7.57 -10.65 12.69
N LEU A 177 -6.71 -9.93 13.41
CA LEU A 177 -6.97 -8.56 13.86
C LEU A 177 -6.54 -7.53 12.80
N LEU A 178 -7.27 -6.42 12.68
CA LEU A 178 -6.94 -5.32 11.77
C LEU A 178 -6.92 -3.97 12.49
N PHE A 179 -5.76 -3.34 12.58
CA PHE A 179 -5.58 -2.04 13.23
C PHE A 179 -5.27 -0.93 12.20
N PRO A 180 -6.23 -0.04 11.89
CA PRO A 180 -5.98 1.12 11.04
C PRO A 180 -5.32 2.26 11.81
N LEU A 181 -4.04 2.51 11.50
CA LEU A 181 -3.30 3.67 11.98
C LEU A 181 -3.78 4.97 11.30
N LEU A 182 -3.78 6.04 12.09
CA LEU A 182 -4.08 7.41 11.69
C LEU A 182 -2.94 8.04 10.87
N LYS A 183 -3.19 9.23 10.32
CA LYS A 183 -2.26 9.95 9.44
C LYS A 183 -0.97 10.36 10.17
N GLY A 184 0.17 10.28 9.47
CA GLY A 184 1.52 10.54 9.99
C GLY A 184 2.22 9.28 10.52
N SER A 185 1.51 8.15 10.61
CA SER A 185 2.04 6.91 11.18
C SER A 185 2.98 6.18 10.23
N GLU A 186 2.77 6.27 8.91
CA GLU A 186 3.67 5.66 7.93
C GLU A 186 5.10 6.16 8.10
N ARG A 187 5.31 7.47 8.30
CA ARG A 187 6.64 8.03 8.50
C ARG A 187 7.32 7.48 9.75
N ARG A 188 6.62 7.47 10.89
CA ARG A 188 7.16 6.96 12.17
C ARG A 188 7.53 5.48 12.06
N LEU A 189 6.66 4.67 11.46
CA LEU A 189 6.89 3.25 11.25
C LEU A 189 8.05 2.99 10.27
N SER A 190 8.15 3.76 9.19
CA SER A 190 9.26 3.66 8.22
C SER A 190 10.62 3.95 8.86
N GLU A 191 10.68 5.01 9.68
CA GLU A 191 11.86 5.41 10.45
C GLU A 191 12.25 4.37 11.52
N ALA A 192 11.27 3.75 12.17
CA ALA A 192 11.48 2.68 13.15
C ALA A 192 11.95 1.35 12.53
N VAL A 193 11.49 1.01 11.32
CA VAL A 193 11.90 -0.21 10.58
C VAL A 193 13.18 -0.01 9.76
N GLY A 194 13.59 1.24 9.49
CA GLY A 194 14.77 1.54 8.67
C GLY A 194 14.54 1.36 7.16
N LEU A 195 13.32 1.65 6.69
CA LEU A 195 12.91 1.54 5.29
C LEU A 195 12.36 2.89 4.78
N PRO A 196 12.36 3.14 3.46
CA PRO A 196 11.91 4.44 2.92
C PRO A 196 10.39 4.66 3.03
N ALA A 197 9.59 3.59 3.06
CA ALA A 197 8.13 3.65 3.21
C ALA A 197 7.59 2.30 3.73
N VAL A 198 6.71 2.34 4.73
CA VAL A 198 6.06 1.17 5.37
C VAL A 198 4.59 1.47 5.67
N GLY A 199 3.77 1.53 4.61
CA GLY A 199 2.32 1.75 4.75
C GLY A 199 1.52 0.59 5.35
N ALA A 200 2.10 -0.62 5.48
CA ALA A 200 1.45 -1.77 6.12
C ALA A 200 2.44 -2.79 6.68
N LEU A 201 2.08 -3.39 7.82
CA LEU A 201 2.81 -4.42 8.57
C LEU A 201 1.83 -5.52 8.98
N ALA A 202 2.21 -6.79 8.88
CA ALA A 202 1.50 -7.90 9.50
C ALA A 202 2.42 -8.70 10.42
N ILE A 203 1.83 -9.30 11.46
CA ILE A 203 2.52 -10.01 12.53
C ILE A 203 1.94 -11.42 12.62
N ARG A 204 2.82 -12.42 12.58
CA ARG A 204 2.53 -13.82 12.92
C ARG A 204 2.89 -14.02 14.39
N SER A 205 1.97 -14.56 15.20
CA SER A 205 2.37 -15.12 16.48
C SER A 205 3.27 -16.32 16.19
N THR A 206 4.55 -16.21 16.55
CA THR A 206 5.53 -17.29 16.47
C THR A 206 6.05 -17.54 17.86
N GLU A 207 5.98 -18.78 18.32
CA GLU A 207 6.46 -19.22 19.64
C GLU A 207 7.86 -18.64 19.91
N GLY A 208 7.98 -17.84 20.98
CA GLY A 208 9.24 -17.25 21.41
C GLY A 208 9.52 -15.78 21.00
N SER A 209 8.56 -15.05 20.41
CA SER A 209 8.63 -13.57 20.34
C SER A 209 7.54 -12.96 21.22
N ARG A 210 7.90 -12.77 22.50
CA ARG A 210 7.03 -12.20 23.52
C ARG A 210 6.51 -10.81 23.13
N GLU A 211 7.31 -10.02 22.44
CA GLU A 211 6.97 -8.65 22.01
C GLU A 211 5.80 -8.65 21.01
N ALA A 212 5.77 -9.66 20.13
CA ALA A 212 4.66 -9.87 19.19
C ALA A 212 3.40 -10.39 19.90
N GLU A 213 3.56 -11.22 20.93
CA GLU A 213 2.45 -11.76 21.74
C GLU A 213 1.82 -10.68 22.63
N ASP A 214 2.63 -9.89 23.35
CA ASP A 214 2.22 -8.75 24.18
C ASP A 214 1.47 -7.70 23.32
N LEU A 215 1.97 -7.41 22.11
CA LEU A 215 1.28 -6.53 21.16
C LEU A 215 -0.03 -7.13 20.61
N VAL A 216 -0.09 -8.44 20.33
CA VAL A 216 -1.34 -9.12 19.95
C VAL A 216 -2.36 -9.07 21.09
N MET A 217 -1.93 -9.22 22.35
CA MET A 217 -2.80 -9.07 23.51
C MET A 217 -3.33 -7.64 23.65
N LEU A 218 -2.47 -6.63 23.50
CA LEU A 218 -2.88 -5.22 23.47
C LEU A 218 -3.94 -4.95 22.39
N LEU A 219 -3.72 -5.46 21.17
CA LEU A 219 -4.66 -5.30 20.06
C LEU A 219 -6.01 -6.01 20.31
N ARG A 220 -6.04 -7.19 20.95
CA ARG A 220 -7.28 -7.87 21.35
C ARG A 220 -8.11 -7.07 22.35
N GLY A 221 -7.46 -6.27 23.21
CA GLY A 221 -8.15 -5.37 24.14
C GLY A 221 -8.71 -4.10 23.48
N MET A 222 -8.26 -3.75 22.27
CA MET A 222 -8.62 -2.50 21.58
C MET A 222 -9.53 -2.69 20.36
N VAL A 223 -9.51 -3.85 19.69
CA VAL A 223 -10.18 -4.06 18.41
C VAL A 223 -10.83 -5.45 18.32
N GLU A 224 -12.12 -5.48 17.99
CA GLU A 224 -12.87 -6.71 17.70
C GLU A 224 -12.37 -7.37 16.38
N PRO A 225 -12.22 -8.71 16.32
CA PRO A 225 -11.94 -9.43 15.08
C PRO A 225 -12.97 -9.12 13.98
N MET A 226 -12.50 -8.79 12.79
CA MET A 226 -13.37 -8.39 11.69
C MET A 226 -14.23 -9.58 11.18
N THR A 227 -15.54 -9.38 11.10
CA THR A 227 -16.47 -10.41 10.59
C THR A 227 -17.41 -9.87 9.51
N ALA A 228 -17.90 -10.76 8.65
CA ALA A 228 -18.92 -10.49 7.65
C ALA A 228 -19.85 -11.71 7.54
N SER A 229 -21.14 -11.56 7.81
CA SER A 229 -22.11 -12.68 7.81
C SER A 229 -22.36 -13.26 6.42
N TRP A 230 -22.25 -12.43 5.39
CA TRP A 230 -22.45 -12.76 3.98
C TRP A 230 -21.27 -13.48 3.31
N LEU A 231 -20.12 -13.55 3.98
CA LEU A 231 -18.86 -14.03 3.42
C LEU A 231 -18.55 -15.45 3.94
N PRO A 232 -18.18 -16.42 3.08
CA PRO A 232 -17.87 -17.77 3.53
C PRO A 232 -16.59 -17.76 4.37
N LYS A 233 -16.71 -18.18 5.64
CA LYS A 233 -15.57 -18.36 6.53
C LYS A 233 -14.74 -19.56 6.07
N VAL A 234 -13.42 -19.38 5.95
CA VAL A 234 -12.49 -20.47 5.64
C VAL A 234 -12.40 -21.37 6.87
N THR A 235 -13.04 -22.54 6.79
CA THR A 235 -12.81 -23.61 7.76
C THR A 235 -11.48 -24.31 7.43
N PRO A 236 -10.66 -24.65 8.43
CA PRO A 236 -9.49 -25.49 8.18
C PRO A 236 -9.99 -26.81 7.60
N ARG A 237 -9.48 -27.19 6.42
CA ARG A 237 -9.77 -28.51 5.85
C ARG A 237 -9.28 -29.55 6.87
N PRO A 238 -10.13 -30.48 7.33
CA PRO A 238 -9.66 -31.52 8.25
C PRO A 238 -8.55 -32.28 7.52
N VAL A 239 -7.32 -32.18 8.04
CA VAL A 239 -6.18 -32.93 7.52
C VAL A 239 -6.54 -34.39 7.70
N ALA A 240 -6.92 -35.04 6.59
CA ALA A 240 -7.36 -36.42 6.62
C ALA A 240 -6.20 -37.24 7.18
N LYS A 241 -6.34 -37.70 8.45
CA LYS A 241 -5.30 -38.46 9.16
C LYS A 241 -4.86 -39.58 8.22
N GLY A 242 -3.65 -39.44 7.69
CA GLY A 242 -3.22 -40.24 6.54
C GLY A 242 -3.40 -41.70 6.90
N LYS A 243 -4.27 -42.43 6.17
CA LYS A 243 -4.46 -43.86 6.37
C LYS A 243 -3.10 -44.49 6.13
N THR A 244 -2.38 -44.81 7.20
CA THR A 244 -0.95 -45.09 7.18
C THR A 244 -0.71 -46.14 6.11
N SER A 245 -0.04 -45.74 5.03
CA SER A 245 0.27 -46.69 3.96
C SER A 245 1.29 -47.64 4.54
N SER A 246 0.81 -48.81 4.95
CA SER A 246 1.62 -49.92 5.43
C SER A 246 2.40 -50.46 4.25
N GLN A 247 3.46 -49.74 3.88
CA GLN A 247 4.40 -50.12 2.85
C GLN A 247 5.02 -51.46 3.31
N PRO A 248 4.79 -52.57 2.58
CA PRO A 248 5.27 -53.87 3.03
C PRO A 248 6.80 -53.87 3.02
N ALA A 249 7.40 -54.25 4.14
CA ALA A 249 8.86 -54.32 4.25
C ALA A 249 9.41 -55.44 3.36
N ALA A 250 10.21 -55.06 2.36
CA ALA A 250 11.07 -55.96 1.60
C ALA A 250 12.51 -55.83 2.13
N ALA A 251 13.20 -56.95 2.33
CA ALA A 251 14.36 -57.00 3.21
C ALA A 251 15.73 -57.12 2.50
N ALA A 252 16.70 -56.34 3.00
CA ALA A 252 18.15 -56.56 3.05
C ALA A 252 18.68 -55.57 4.11
N ALA A 253 19.41 -55.94 5.17
CA ALA A 253 20.79 -56.45 5.21
C ALA A 253 21.80 -55.46 4.57
N GLU A 254 22.87 -54.98 5.23
CA GLU A 254 23.43 -55.18 6.60
C GLU A 254 24.45 -54.01 6.87
N SER A 255 25.09 -53.75 8.03
CA SER A 255 25.16 -54.37 9.39
C SER A 255 25.71 -53.35 10.44
N THR A 256 25.98 -53.81 11.68
CA THR A 256 26.95 -53.36 12.74
C THR A 256 27.49 -51.90 12.83
N ALA A 257 27.80 -51.31 14.00
CA ALA A 257 27.54 -51.48 15.46
C ALA A 257 28.18 -50.25 16.20
N SER A 258 28.38 -50.06 17.52
CA SER A 258 28.22 -50.78 18.81
C SER A 258 28.19 -49.76 19.98
N ALA A 259 27.45 -50.03 21.07
CA ALA A 259 27.62 -49.46 22.45
C ALA A 259 27.47 -47.91 22.61
N GLU A 260 27.29 -47.28 23.78
CA GLU A 260 26.83 -47.60 25.17
C GLU A 260 26.19 -46.29 25.74
N THR A 261 25.55 -46.13 26.90
CA THR A 261 25.73 -46.66 28.28
C THR A 261 24.36 -46.65 29.02
N THR A 262 24.29 -47.31 30.18
CA THR A 262 23.12 -47.39 31.08
C THR A 262 22.80 -46.09 31.85
N GLY A 263 21.55 -45.98 32.34
CA GLY A 263 21.11 -44.94 33.27
C GLY A 263 19.73 -45.27 33.85
N ALA A 264 19.70 -45.91 35.02
CA ALA A 264 18.45 -46.35 35.66
C ALA A 264 17.94 -45.33 36.70
N GLY A 265 16.62 -45.18 36.79
CA GLY A 265 15.93 -44.41 37.83
C GLY A 265 14.46 -44.86 37.89
N SER A 266 13.95 -45.19 39.06
CA SER A 266 12.65 -45.84 39.25
C SER A 266 12.00 -45.37 40.55
N GLU A 267 10.82 -44.76 40.45
CA GLU A 267 9.84 -44.45 41.51
C GLU A 267 8.63 -43.76 40.82
N SER A 268 7.39 -43.79 41.29
CA SER A 268 6.57 -44.81 41.99
C SER A 268 5.14 -44.23 42.18
N GLU A 269 4.10 -45.08 42.09
CA GLU A 269 2.70 -44.79 42.51
C GLU A 269 1.92 -43.59 41.88
N PRO A 270 0.60 -43.48 42.11
CA PRO A 270 -0.41 -44.54 42.22
C PRO A 270 -1.57 -44.35 41.21
N ALA A 271 -2.37 -45.41 41.01
CA ALA A 271 -3.54 -45.38 40.14
C ALA A 271 -4.81 -44.86 40.84
N LEU A 272 -5.63 -44.07 40.12
CA LEU A 272 -6.98 -43.69 40.53
C LEU A 272 -7.96 -43.83 39.35
N ALA A 273 -9.21 -44.14 39.65
CA ALA A 273 -10.12 -44.80 38.71
C ALA A 273 -10.71 -43.89 37.59
N PRO A 274 -10.94 -44.42 36.38
CA PRO A 274 -11.64 -43.71 35.32
C PRO A 274 -13.16 -43.69 35.57
N ALA A 275 -13.70 -42.54 35.96
CA ALA A 275 -15.15 -42.35 36.06
C ALA A 275 -15.79 -42.26 34.66
N THR A 276 -16.45 -43.34 34.21
CA THR A 276 -17.15 -43.39 32.92
C THR A 276 -18.44 -42.57 32.92
N GLY A 277 -18.32 -41.27 32.70
CA GLY A 277 -19.48 -40.39 32.43
C GLY A 277 -20.09 -40.67 31.05
N PRO A 278 -21.43 -40.74 30.91
CA PRO A 278 -22.08 -40.96 29.62
C PRO A 278 -21.85 -39.77 28.70
N SER A 279 -21.14 -40.00 27.59
CA SER A 279 -20.94 -38.99 26.54
C SER A 279 -22.28 -38.63 25.91
N THR A 280 -22.83 -37.50 26.32
CA THR A 280 -24.08 -36.98 25.77
C THR A 280 -23.79 -36.42 24.39
N GLU A 281 -24.03 -37.23 23.34
CA GLU A 281 -23.92 -36.80 21.95
C GLU A 281 -24.91 -35.67 21.68
N ASN A 282 -24.44 -34.43 21.81
CA ASN A 282 -25.22 -33.22 21.62
C ASN A 282 -25.42 -32.99 20.12
N SER A 283 -26.24 -33.85 19.51
CA SER A 283 -26.57 -33.90 18.09
C SER A 283 -27.20 -32.58 17.68
N SER A 284 -26.34 -31.67 17.25
CA SER A 284 -26.63 -30.26 17.05
C SER A 284 -27.43 -30.09 15.77
N LYS A 285 -28.72 -30.44 15.87
CA LYS A 285 -29.73 -30.46 14.80
C LYS A 285 -29.58 -29.21 13.94
N VAL A 286 -29.03 -29.39 12.74
CA VAL A 286 -28.66 -28.29 11.84
C VAL A 286 -29.93 -27.62 11.33
N THR A 287 -30.43 -26.66 12.11
CA THR A 287 -31.50 -25.76 11.68
C THR A 287 -31.01 -25.00 10.47
N ALA A 288 -31.74 -25.12 9.36
CA ALA A 288 -31.38 -24.47 8.12
C ALA A 288 -31.36 -22.95 8.35
N LYS A 289 -30.16 -22.37 8.41
CA LYS A 289 -29.98 -20.93 8.66
C LYS A 289 -30.78 -20.16 7.61
N GLN A 290 -31.79 -19.41 8.07
CA GLN A 290 -32.51 -18.48 7.22
C GLN A 290 -31.49 -17.53 6.57
N LYS A 291 -31.60 -17.36 5.26
CA LYS A 291 -30.69 -16.48 4.50
C LYS A 291 -30.99 -15.05 4.90
N GLU A 292 -30.07 -14.44 5.67
CA GLU A 292 -30.13 -13.04 6.06
C GLU A 292 -30.26 -12.17 4.80
N PHE A 293 -31.39 -11.46 4.66
CA PHE A 293 -31.64 -10.61 3.50
C PHE A 293 -30.98 -9.25 3.73
N ILE A 294 -29.97 -8.95 2.92
CA ILE A 294 -29.26 -7.68 2.96
C ILE A 294 -29.99 -6.68 2.05
N PRO A 295 -30.51 -5.55 2.58
CA PRO A 295 -31.24 -4.57 1.78
C PRO A 295 -30.33 -3.85 0.78
N THR A 296 -30.88 -3.53 -0.38
CA THR A 296 -30.17 -2.76 -1.42
C THR A 296 -30.12 -1.27 -1.05
N ASN A 297 -28.93 -0.67 -1.17
CA ASN A 297 -28.73 0.75 -0.90
C ASN A 297 -28.67 1.51 -2.24
N ILE A 298 -29.52 2.53 -2.41
CA ILE A 298 -29.58 3.35 -3.63
C ILE A 298 -29.14 4.77 -3.26
N LYS A 299 -27.97 5.18 -3.76
CA LYS A 299 -27.43 6.52 -3.57
C LYS A 299 -27.72 7.40 -4.78
N THR A 300 -28.03 8.67 -4.54
CA THR A 300 -28.32 9.64 -5.61
C THR A 300 -27.09 10.51 -5.86
N ILE A 301 -26.44 10.34 -7.01
CA ILE A 301 -25.28 11.15 -7.40
C ILE A 301 -25.76 12.36 -8.21
N GLN A 302 -25.37 13.56 -7.76
CA GLN A 302 -25.60 14.80 -8.49
C GLN A 302 -24.59 14.93 -9.63
N THR A 303 -25.07 15.12 -10.87
CA THR A 303 -24.23 15.36 -12.05
C THR A 303 -24.68 16.62 -12.78
N THR A 304 -23.78 17.31 -13.48
CA THR A 304 -24.13 18.44 -14.35
C THR A 304 -24.13 17.99 -15.81
N MET A 305 -25.24 18.24 -16.51
CA MET A 305 -25.34 18.02 -17.95
C MET A 305 -25.38 19.37 -18.68
N PRO A 306 -24.59 19.56 -19.75
CA PRO A 306 -24.67 20.78 -20.55
C PRO A 306 -26.04 20.83 -21.24
N ILE A 307 -26.77 21.93 -21.06
CA ILE A 307 -27.98 22.21 -21.83
C ILE A 307 -27.50 22.54 -23.24
N VAL A 308 -27.76 21.64 -24.18
CA VAL A 308 -27.67 21.93 -25.61
C VAL A 308 -28.77 22.94 -25.92
N VAL A 309 -28.42 24.22 -25.83
CA VAL A 309 -29.26 25.31 -26.32
C VAL A 309 -29.44 25.05 -27.81
N LYS A 310 -30.64 24.63 -28.22
CA LYS A 310 -31.02 24.57 -29.63
C LYS A 310 -30.86 25.99 -30.17
N THR A 311 -29.81 26.23 -30.95
CA THR A 311 -29.66 27.48 -31.70
C THR A 311 -30.94 27.67 -32.50
N PRO A 312 -31.63 28.82 -32.39
CA PRO A 312 -32.86 29.04 -33.15
C PRO A 312 -32.55 28.82 -34.63
N LYS A 313 -33.32 27.96 -35.29
CA LYS A 313 -33.15 27.68 -36.71
C LYS A 313 -33.44 28.99 -37.44
N VAL A 314 -32.38 29.71 -37.82
CA VAL A 314 -32.49 30.99 -38.52
C VAL A 314 -33.31 30.76 -39.78
N THR A 315 -34.57 31.20 -39.75
CA THR A 315 -35.44 31.16 -40.91
C THR A 315 -34.88 32.19 -41.88
N PRO A 316 -34.49 31.81 -43.11
CA PRO A 316 -33.93 32.76 -44.06
C PRO A 316 -34.99 33.79 -44.39
N VAL A 317 -34.78 35.03 -43.95
CA VAL A 317 -35.67 36.15 -44.27
C VAL A 317 -35.56 36.39 -45.78
N ALA A 318 -36.64 36.14 -46.49
CA ALA A 318 -36.69 36.37 -47.93
C ALA A 318 -36.69 37.88 -48.21
N GLY A 319 -35.83 38.32 -49.13
CA GLY A 319 -35.86 39.68 -49.68
C GLY A 319 -34.80 40.63 -49.14
N SER A 320 -33.60 40.55 -49.70
CA SER A 320 -32.91 41.77 -50.13
C SER A 320 -32.23 41.49 -51.47
N ASN A 321 -32.82 42.04 -52.53
CA ASN A 321 -32.38 41.81 -53.90
C ASN A 321 -31.27 42.83 -54.20
N ASN A 322 -30.04 42.38 -54.45
CA ASN A 322 -29.01 43.28 -54.95
C ASN A 322 -28.16 42.58 -56.02
N ASN A 323 -28.35 42.99 -57.26
CA ASN A 323 -27.59 42.50 -58.40
C ASN A 323 -26.14 42.95 -58.30
N ASN A 324 -25.18 42.02 -58.42
CA ASN A 324 -23.93 42.37 -59.07
C ASN A 324 -23.44 41.23 -59.98
N LYS A 325 -22.88 41.60 -61.14
CA LYS A 325 -22.74 40.75 -62.32
C LYS A 325 -21.28 40.30 -62.50
N GLY A 326 -20.88 39.24 -61.79
CA GLY A 326 -19.52 38.66 -61.91
C GLY A 326 -19.51 37.39 -62.76
N LYS A 327 -18.92 37.43 -63.96
CA LYS A 327 -18.68 36.25 -64.81
C LYS A 327 -17.41 35.51 -64.36
N GLY A 328 -17.42 34.18 -64.37
CA GLY A 328 -16.20 33.37 -64.21
C GLY A 328 -16.45 31.85 -64.12
N GLN A 329 -16.34 31.17 -65.28
CA GLN A 329 -15.99 29.74 -65.51
C GLN A 329 -16.30 28.68 -64.43
N GLN A 330 -17.12 27.65 -64.74
CA GLN A 330 -16.71 26.35 -65.32
C GLN A 330 -15.73 25.58 -64.40
N GLN A 331 -16.00 24.36 -63.91
CA GLN A 331 -16.59 23.20 -64.60
C GLN A 331 -17.39 22.23 -63.65
N GLN A 332 -17.95 21.18 -64.25
CA GLN A 332 -18.76 20.07 -63.69
C GLN A 332 -18.03 18.72 -63.98
N PRO A 333 -18.53 17.51 -63.63
CA PRO A 333 -19.55 17.10 -62.63
C PRO A 333 -19.12 15.83 -61.82
N GLN A 334 -20.09 15.11 -61.21
CA GLN A 334 -20.01 13.70 -60.72
C GLN A 334 -19.17 13.51 -59.44
N GLN A 335 -19.36 12.56 -58.52
CA GLN A 335 -20.32 11.50 -58.14
C GLN A 335 -19.75 11.01 -56.76
N GLN A 336 -20.39 10.25 -55.88
CA GLN A 336 -21.63 9.45 -55.88
C GLN A 336 -22.33 9.62 -54.52
N GLN A 337 -23.63 9.33 -54.46
CA GLN A 337 -24.34 9.11 -53.19
C GLN A 337 -24.47 7.61 -52.91
N ALA A 338 -24.51 7.25 -51.62
CA ALA A 338 -25.63 6.53 -50.96
C ALA A 338 -25.21 5.41 -49.99
N LYS A 339 -26.16 5.06 -49.11
CA LYS A 339 -26.22 3.87 -48.25
C LYS A 339 -25.11 3.71 -47.20
N ASN A 340 -25.44 4.02 -45.94
CA ASN A 340 -25.51 2.96 -44.94
C ASN A 340 -26.39 3.33 -43.73
N GLN A 341 -27.56 2.70 -43.66
CA GLN A 341 -28.26 2.42 -42.41
C GLN A 341 -28.53 0.91 -42.37
N GLN A 342 -27.93 0.19 -41.41
CA GLN A 342 -28.59 -0.86 -40.61
C GLN A 342 -27.59 -1.55 -39.65
N GLN A 343 -28.17 -2.27 -38.68
CA GLN A 343 -27.51 -3.23 -37.78
C GLN A 343 -26.31 -2.73 -36.96
N GLN A 344 -26.61 -2.11 -35.82
CA GLN A 344 -25.74 -2.22 -34.65
C GLN A 344 -25.94 -3.60 -34.01
N GLN A 345 -24.92 -4.46 -34.05
CA GLN A 345 -24.81 -5.63 -33.18
C GLN A 345 -23.66 -5.40 -32.18
N PRO A 346 -23.77 -5.87 -30.91
CA PRO A 346 -22.76 -5.64 -29.90
C PRO A 346 -21.52 -6.54 -30.10
N LYS A 347 -20.48 -6.02 -30.75
CA LYS A 347 -19.17 -6.70 -30.79
C LYS A 347 -18.47 -6.61 -29.43
N GLN A 348 -18.23 -7.77 -28.82
CA GLN A 348 -17.37 -7.90 -27.65
C GLN A 348 -15.94 -7.41 -27.98
N GLN A 349 -15.41 -6.46 -27.21
CA GLN A 349 -14.01 -6.05 -27.36
C GLN A 349 -13.11 -6.94 -26.49
N GLN A 350 -12.49 -7.95 -27.11
CA GLN A 350 -11.32 -8.60 -26.54
C GLN A 350 -10.15 -7.61 -26.50
N ASN A 351 -9.79 -7.14 -25.31
CA ASN A 351 -8.81 -6.07 -25.14
C ASN A 351 -7.37 -6.62 -25.19
N LYS A 352 -6.86 -6.92 -26.39
CA LYS A 352 -5.44 -7.25 -26.62
C LYS A 352 -4.60 -5.98 -26.57
N GLY A 353 -3.93 -5.75 -25.43
CA GLY A 353 -3.07 -4.59 -25.22
C GLY A 353 -1.84 -4.58 -26.15
N GLN A 354 -1.76 -3.60 -27.05
CA GLN A 354 -0.50 -3.25 -27.72
C GLN A 354 0.32 -2.34 -26.81
N SER A 355 1.55 -2.75 -26.49
CA SER A 355 2.47 -1.94 -25.69
C SER A 355 3.12 -0.85 -26.54
N GLN A 356 2.67 0.40 -26.39
CA GLN A 356 3.38 1.55 -26.96
C GLN A 356 4.55 1.97 -26.06
N ASN A 357 5.76 1.61 -26.49
CA ASN A 357 7.01 1.98 -25.84
C ASN A 357 7.31 3.48 -26.03
N GLN A 358 6.92 4.32 -25.05
CA GLN A 358 7.20 5.76 -25.08
C GLN A 358 8.45 6.12 -24.26
N ASN A 359 9.29 6.99 -24.83
CA ASN A 359 10.64 7.29 -24.34
C ASN A 359 10.63 8.10 -23.02
N PRO A 360 11.19 7.59 -21.92
CA PRO A 360 11.01 8.17 -20.58
C PRO A 360 11.59 9.59 -20.42
N LYS A 361 12.57 10.02 -21.24
CA LYS A 361 13.21 11.33 -21.11
C LYS A 361 12.25 12.52 -21.29
N GLN A 362 11.18 12.38 -22.07
CA GLN A 362 10.28 13.49 -22.36
C GLN A 362 9.32 13.81 -21.21
N LYS A 363 9.00 12.82 -20.35
CA LYS A 363 8.02 12.98 -19.26
C LYS A 363 8.57 13.77 -18.07
N GLN A 364 9.88 13.69 -17.82
CA GLN A 364 10.53 14.37 -16.70
C GLN A 364 10.64 15.89 -16.93
N GLN A 365 10.94 16.32 -18.16
CA GLN A 365 11.10 17.74 -18.51
C GLN A 365 9.79 18.54 -18.39
N GLN A 366 8.64 17.88 -18.61
CA GLN A 366 7.32 18.52 -18.50
C GLN A 366 6.81 18.63 -17.04
N GLN A 367 7.32 17.82 -16.11
CA GLN A 367 7.04 17.99 -14.67
C GLN A 367 7.88 19.13 -14.06
N GLN A 368 9.13 19.30 -14.49
CA GLN A 368 10.01 20.36 -13.98
C GLN A 368 9.36 21.76 -14.13
N GLN A 369 8.78 22.04 -15.31
CA GLN A 369 8.18 23.34 -15.65
C GLN A 369 6.89 23.69 -14.85
N GLN A 370 6.32 22.76 -14.09
CA GLN A 370 5.15 23.01 -13.24
C GLN A 370 5.52 23.41 -11.80
N ALA A 371 6.77 23.22 -11.38
CA ALA A 371 7.24 23.59 -10.04
C ALA A 371 7.49 25.11 -9.91
N ASP A 372 8.19 25.72 -10.88
CA ASP A 372 8.68 27.10 -10.78
C ASP A 372 7.59 28.17 -10.74
N ASN A 373 6.36 27.84 -11.17
CA ASN A 373 5.25 28.79 -11.29
C ASN A 373 4.39 28.98 -10.02
N GLN A 374 4.68 28.30 -8.90
CA GLN A 374 3.93 28.47 -7.65
C GLN A 374 4.63 29.37 -6.61
N GLY A 375 5.85 29.83 -6.87
CA GLY A 375 6.71 30.52 -5.89
C GLY A 375 6.40 32.00 -5.60
N LYS A 376 5.31 32.60 -6.08
CA LYS A 376 5.06 34.06 -5.99
C LYS A 376 3.59 34.45 -5.71
N ASN A 377 3.09 34.18 -4.50
CA ASN A 377 2.26 35.11 -3.70
C ASN A 377 1.65 34.42 -2.47
N LYS A 378 2.21 34.68 -1.28
CA LYS A 378 1.52 34.62 0.02
C LYS A 378 2.37 35.34 1.09
N LYS A 379 1.91 36.49 1.57
CA LYS A 379 2.36 37.01 2.87
C LYS A 379 1.74 36.14 3.97
N PRO A 380 2.46 35.78 5.05
CA PRO A 380 1.81 35.31 6.27
C PRO A 380 1.06 36.48 6.94
N PRO A 381 -0.01 36.20 7.70
CA PRO A 381 -0.52 37.14 8.70
C PRO A 381 0.52 37.32 9.82
N VAL A 382 0.41 38.42 10.56
CA VAL A 382 1.21 38.69 11.76
C VAL A 382 0.29 38.56 12.96
N ASP A 383 0.30 37.39 13.59
CA ASP A 383 -0.47 37.15 14.82
C ASP A 383 0.33 37.62 16.04
N ASN A 384 -0.24 38.51 16.84
CA ASN A 384 0.40 39.04 18.03
C ASN A 384 0.40 38.00 19.16
N LEU A 385 1.59 37.55 19.57
CA LEU A 385 1.79 36.84 20.83
C LEU A 385 2.17 37.85 21.92
N ASP A 386 1.16 38.45 22.55
CA ASP A 386 1.32 39.25 23.77
C ASP A 386 0.20 38.91 24.76
N SER A 387 0.49 37.97 25.67
CA SER A 387 -0.41 37.60 26.77
C SER A 387 0.33 36.88 27.91
N ASP A 388 0.21 37.49 29.08
CA ASP A 388 0.28 36.93 30.43
C ASP A 388 1.57 36.23 30.90
N ARG A 389 2.49 37.03 31.45
CA ARG A 389 3.61 36.60 32.28
C ARG A 389 3.24 36.62 33.77
N GLY A 390 2.32 35.72 34.16
CA GLY A 390 1.78 35.62 35.52
C GLY A 390 2.85 35.57 36.63
N GLN A 391 2.69 36.39 37.66
CA GLN A 391 3.67 36.56 38.75
C GLN A 391 3.47 35.55 39.89
N GLY A 392 4.53 34.84 40.28
CA GLY A 392 4.52 33.96 41.45
C GLY A 392 4.53 34.74 42.77
N LYS A 393 3.41 34.74 43.50
CA LYS A 393 3.34 35.30 44.86
C LYS A 393 3.88 34.29 45.89
N LYS A 394 4.88 34.69 46.67
CA LYS A 394 5.33 33.94 47.85
C LYS A 394 4.33 34.11 48.99
N ALA A 395 3.78 33.02 49.50
CA ALA A 395 3.15 33.04 50.82
C ALA A 395 4.23 33.02 51.92
N LYS A 396 4.08 33.86 52.94
CA LYS A 396 4.82 33.74 54.21
C LYS A 396 3.99 32.95 55.20
N SER A 397 4.68 32.27 56.12
CA SER A 397 4.09 31.71 57.34
C SER A 397 3.52 32.79 58.25
N ASN A 398 2.51 32.41 59.03
CA ASN A 398 2.32 32.79 60.42
C ASN A 398 1.82 31.56 61.17
#